data_AF-A0A9D2VWC3-F1
#
_entry.id   AF-A0A9D2VWC3-F1
#
_cell.length_a   1.000
_cell.length_b   1.000
_cell.length_c   1.000
_cell.angle_alpha   90.00
_cell.angle_beta   90.00
_cell.angle_gamma   90.00
#
_symmetry.space_group_name_H-M   'P 1'
#
loop_
_entity.id
_entity.type
_entity.pdbx_description
1 polymer ?
#
loop_
_entity_poly.entity_id
_entity_poly.type
_entity_poly.pdbx_seq_one_letter_code
_entity_poly.pdbx_strand_id
1 'polypeptide(L)'
;DIIPLGAAVNDKKYDRPANPSLCILADAKSGMMLHFEMNEPGEDVIASMAEELLGFIFEYGAPKEIRVTNVILEAGLEQICKTCGTNLRRVKRLPGIGEFLEEMKGGIL
;
A
#
# COMPACT_ATOMS: atom_id res chain seq x y z
N ASP A 1 -2.19 4.83 6.43
CA ASP A 1 -1.16 3.77 6.37
C ASP A 1 -1.08 3.23 4.98
N ILE A 2 0.13 2.92 4.50
CA ILE A 2 0.35 2.40 3.14
C ILE A 2 1.33 1.22 3.18
N ILE A 3 0.97 0.10 2.52
CA ILE A 3 1.85 -1.07 2.36
C ILE A 3 1.56 -1.86 1.07
N PRO A 4 2.61 -2.33 0.36
CA PRO A 4 2.53 -3.40 -0.62
C PRO A 4 2.74 -4.77 0.05
N LEU A 5 1.94 -5.76 -0.35
CA LEU A 5 1.96 -7.14 0.15
C LEU A 5 2.09 -8.10 -1.02
N GLY A 6 3.07 -9.01 -0.98
CA GLY A 6 3.12 -10.11 -1.93
C GLY A 6 1.99 -11.10 -1.67
N ALA A 7 1.33 -11.56 -2.73
CA ALA A 7 0.35 -12.64 -2.68
C ALA A 7 0.71 -13.71 -3.72
N ALA A 8 0.57 -14.99 -3.39
CA ALA A 8 0.70 -16.06 -4.37
C ALA A 8 -0.66 -16.31 -5.04
N VAL A 9 -0.75 -16.12 -6.35
CA VAL A 9 -1.98 -16.34 -7.12
C VAL A 9 -1.75 -17.41 -8.17
N ASN A 10 -2.51 -18.49 -8.10
CA ASN A 10 -2.49 -19.56 -9.10
C ASN A 10 -3.61 -19.34 -10.12
N ASP A 11 -3.31 -18.54 -11.14
CA ASP A 11 -4.25 -18.22 -12.23
C ASP A 11 -3.79 -18.91 -13.53
N LYS A 12 -4.74 -19.40 -14.33
CA LYS A 12 -4.47 -20.04 -15.63
C LYS A 12 -3.83 -19.10 -16.66
N LYS A 13 -3.90 -17.78 -16.44
CA LYS A 13 -3.21 -16.76 -17.23
C LYS A 13 -1.68 -16.88 -17.13
N TYR A 14 -1.15 -17.50 -16.07
CA TYR A 14 0.30 -17.56 -15.82
C TYR A 14 0.82 -19.01 -15.87
N ASP A 15 2.01 -19.21 -16.44
CA ASP A 15 2.65 -20.53 -16.56
C ASP A 15 3.06 -21.13 -15.19
N ARG A 16 3.12 -20.30 -14.15
CA ARG A 16 3.48 -20.64 -12.77
C ARG A 16 2.73 -19.70 -11.81
N PRO A 17 2.61 -20.03 -10.51
CA PRO A 17 2.02 -19.13 -9.53
C PRO A 17 2.65 -17.73 -9.62
N ALA A 18 1.79 -16.74 -9.85
CA ALA A 18 2.16 -15.35 -9.92
C ALA A 18 2.36 -14.80 -8.51
N ASN A 19 3.24 -13.81 -8.37
CA ASN A 19 3.42 -13.05 -7.14
C ASN A 19 3.01 -11.59 -7.34
N PRO A 20 1.71 -11.30 -7.55
CA PRO A 20 1.22 -9.93 -7.58
C PRO A 20 1.47 -9.21 -6.25
N SER A 21 1.55 -7.88 -6.32
CA SER A 21 1.63 -7.03 -5.14
C SER A 21 0.29 -6.40 -4.85
N LEU A 22 -0.33 -6.78 -3.74
CA LEU A 22 -1.52 -6.15 -3.19
C LEU A 22 -1.10 -4.90 -2.43
N CYS A 23 -1.53 -3.76 -2.94
CA CYS A 23 -1.26 -2.48 -2.37
C CYS A 23 -2.46 -1.97 -1.60
N ILE A 24 -2.18 -1.35 -0.45
CA ILE A 24 -3.20 -1.10 0.54
C ILE A 24 -3.05 0.29 1.14
N LEU A 25 -4.15 1.04 1.15
CA LEU A 25 -4.30 2.28 1.93
C LEU A 25 -5.37 2.07 3.01
N ALA A 26 -5.04 2.42 4.25
CA ALA A 26 -5.99 2.36 5.36
C ALA A 26 -5.95 3.61 6.24
N ASP A 27 -7.09 3.95 6.83
CA ASP A 27 -7.18 4.97 7.86
C ASP A 27 -6.47 4.49 9.13
N ALA A 28 -5.54 5.32 9.56
CA ALA A 28 -4.65 5.09 10.67
C ALA A 28 -5.35 4.85 12.03
N LYS A 29 -6.54 5.42 12.19
CA LYS A 29 -7.24 5.55 13.48
C LYS A 29 -8.38 4.55 13.61
N SER A 30 -9.15 4.37 12.54
CA SER A 30 -10.30 3.48 12.50
C SER A 30 -9.96 2.08 12.00
N GLY A 31 -8.81 1.89 11.33
CA GLY A 31 -8.50 0.65 10.64
C GLY A 31 -9.34 0.43 9.37
N MET A 32 -10.11 1.43 8.94
CA MET A 32 -10.92 1.34 7.73
C MET A 32 -10.02 1.23 6.51
N MET A 33 -10.26 0.21 5.71
CA MET A 33 -9.66 0.07 4.38
C MET A 33 -10.19 1.15 3.47
N LEU A 34 -9.31 2.03 3.00
CA LEU A 34 -9.67 3.15 2.13
C LEU A 34 -9.57 2.75 0.66
N HIS A 35 -8.56 1.95 0.32
CA HIS A 35 -8.30 1.53 -1.05
C HIS A 35 -7.43 0.26 -1.08
N PHE A 36 -7.63 -0.57 -2.10
CA PHE A 36 -6.79 -1.72 -2.42
C PHE A 36 -6.60 -1.84 -3.94
N GLU A 37 -5.38 -2.18 -4.37
CA GLU A 37 -5.07 -2.40 -5.79
C GLU A 37 -4.13 -3.59 -5.93
N MET A 38 -4.33 -4.43 -6.96
CA MET A 38 -3.51 -5.62 -7.18
C MET A 38 -2.66 -5.44 -8.44
N ASN A 39 -1.38 -5.21 -8.25
CA ASN A 39 -0.43 -5.04 -9.35
C ASN A 39 -0.14 -6.38 -10.04
N GLU A 40 -0.10 -6.38 -11.37
CA GLU A 40 0.32 -7.53 -12.17
C GLU A 40 1.81 -7.86 -11.93
N PRO A 41 2.22 -9.12 -12.15
CA PRO A 41 3.62 -9.50 -12.05
C PRO A 41 4.52 -8.67 -12.98
N GLY A 42 5.52 -8.00 -12.40
CA GLY A 42 6.50 -7.22 -13.15
C GLY A 42 6.19 -5.72 -13.25
N GLU A 43 5.04 -5.27 -12.75
CA GLU A 43 4.75 -3.84 -12.63
C GLU A 43 5.62 -3.16 -11.55
N ASP A 44 5.86 -1.87 -11.74
CA ASP A 44 6.57 -1.05 -10.75
C ASP A 44 5.60 -0.68 -9.61
N VAL A 45 5.64 -1.49 -8.56
CA VAL A 45 4.81 -1.34 -7.36
C VAL A 45 4.95 0.05 -6.73
N ILE A 46 6.12 0.70 -6.83
CA ILE A 46 6.33 2.02 -6.23
C ILE A 46 5.63 3.09 -7.08
N ALA A 47 5.73 2.99 -8.41
CA ALA A 47 5.02 3.88 -9.32
C ALA A 47 3.50 3.75 -9.16
N SER A 48 2.98 2.52 -9.15
CA SER A 48 1.55 2.28 -8.90
C SER A 48 1.11 2.86 -7.54
N MET A 49 1.95 2.75 -6.51
CA MET A 49 1.66 3.37 -5.20
C MET A 49 1.68 4.88 -5.16
N ALA A 50 2.54 5.49 -5.95
CA ALA A 50 2.48 6.92 -6.16
C ALA A 50 1.17 7.33 -6.86
N GLU A 51 0.74 6.58 -7.87
CA GLU A 51 -0.50 6.84 -8.63
C GLU A 51 -1.75 6.69 -7.75
N GLU A 52 -1.87 5.60 -7.00
CA GLU A 52 -3.02 5.40 -6.09
C GLU A 52 -3.07 6.45 -4.98
N LEU A 53 -1.92 6.85 -4.44
CA LEU A 53 -1.87 7.93 -3.47
C LEU A 53 -2.34 9.26 -4.08
N LEU A 54 -1.94 9.58 -5.31
CA LEU A 54 -2.40 10.79 -6.00
C LEU A 54 -3.91 10.74 -6.26
N GLY A 55 -4.44 9.59 -6.69
CA GLY A 55 -5.87 9.37 -6.86
C GLY A 55 -6.64 9.65 -5.57
N PHE A 56 -6.19 9.07 -4.45
CA PHE A 56 -6.76 9.33 -3.13
C PHE A 56 -6.71 10.82 -2.76
N ILE A 57 -5.57 11.49 -2.97
CA ILE A 57 -5.40 12.92 -2.65
C ILE A 57 -6.32 13.79 -3.51
N PHE A 58 -6.53 13.46 -4.78
CA PHE A 58 -7.43 14.21 -5.64
C PHE A 58 -8.90 14.02 -5.27
N GLU A 59 -9.29 12.83 -4.84
CA GLU A 59 -10.67 12.52 -4.47
C GLU A 59 -11.05 13.03 -3.07
N TYR A 60 -10.18 12.81 -2.08
CA TYR A 60 -10.48 13.04 -0.67
C TYR A 60 -9.66 14.17 -0.02
N GLY A 61 -8.66 14.69 -0.73
CA GLY A 61 -7.73 15.69 -0.23
C GLY A 61 -6.47 15.10 0.41
N ALA A 62 -5.46 15.95 0.61
CA ALA A 62 -4.18 15.54 1.16
C ALA A 62 -4.28 15.18 2.66
N PRO A 63 -3.86 13.97 3.08
CA PRO A 63 -3.85 13.60 4.48
C PRO A 63 -2.77 14.36 5.25
N LYS A 64 -2.94 14.48 6.57
CA LYS A 64 -1.95 15.13 7.46
C LYS A 64 -0.66 14.33 7.59
N GLU A 65 -0.77 13.01 7.63
CA GLU A 65 0.37 12.09 7.79
C GLU A 65 0.14 10.81 6.97
N ILE A 66 1.20 10.35 6.32
CA ILE A 66 1.32 9.06 5.67
C ILE A 66 2.38 8.26 6.41
N ARG A 67 2.05 6.99 6.71
CA ARG A 67 2.93 6.07 7.40
C ARG A 67 3.24 4.87 6.53
N VAL A 68 4.53 4.54 6.43
CA VAL A 68 5.08 3.42 5.65
C VAL A 68 6.04 2.60 6.51
N THR A 69 6.40 1.38 6.08
CA THR A 69 7.28 0.49 6.86
C THR A 69 8.71 0.41 6.37
N ASN A 70 8.97 0.69 5.09
CA ASN A 70 10.28 0.50 4.48
C ASN A 70 10.79 1.77 3.78
N VAL A 71 12.11 1.86 3.64
CA VAL A 71 12.82 3.01 3.07
C VAL A 71 12.55 3.22 1.58
N ILE A 72 12.22 2.16 0.85
CA ILE A 72 11.97 2.24 -0.60
C ILE A 72 10.65 2.96 -0.86
N LEU A 73 9.59 2.62 -0.12
CA LEU A 73 8.32 3.34 -0.17
C LEU A 73 8.45 4.77 0.30
N GLU A 74 9.22 4.99 1.37
CA GLU A 74 9.45 6.35 1.86
C GLU A 74 10.10 7.22 0.77
N ALA A 75 11.15 6.71 0.11
CA ALA A 75 11.81 7.41 -0.99
C ALA A 75 10.86 7.59 -2.20
N GLY A 76 10.09 6.57 -2.55
CA GLY A 76 9.14 6.61 -3.67
C GLY A 76 8.03 7.63 -3.50
N LEU A 77 7.57 7.86 -2.26
CA LEU A 77 6.45 8.76 -1.97
C LEU A 77 6.90 10.16 -1.50
N GLU A 78 8.19 10.38 -1.27
CA GLU A 78 8.73 11.60 -0.66
C GLU A 78 8.32 12.87 -1.42
N GLN A 79 8.48 12.87 -2.75
CA GLN A 79 8.18 14.07 -3.55
C GLN A 79 6.69 14.42 -3.54
N ILE A 80 5.80 13.43 -3.60
CA ILE A 80 4.35 13.63 -3.52
C ILE A 80 4.00 14.21 -2.16
N CYS A 81 4.46 13.58 -1.08
CA CYS A 81 4.18 14.02 0.29
C CYS A 81 4.67 15.46 0.53
N LYS A 82 5.89 15.77 0.08
CA LYS A 82 6.47 17.12 0.18
C LYS A 82 5.65 18.16 -0.58
N THR A 83 5.18 17.82 -1.79
CA THR A 83 4.39 18.73 -2.64
C THR A 83 3.02 18.99 -2.04
N CYS A 84 2.39 17.97 -1.45
CA CYS A 84 1.06 18.07 -0.86
C CYS A 84 1.05 18.60 0.59
N GLY A 85 2.21 18.84 1.19
CA GLY A 85 2.31 19.26 2.60
C GLY A 85 1.94 18.15 3.59
N THR A 86 2.05 16.89 3.18
CA THR A 86 1.76 15.71 3.99
C THR A 86 3.02 15.24 4.71
N ASN A 87 2.93 14.99 6.02
CA ASN A 87 4.05 14.40 6.77
C ASN A 87 4.25 12.93 6.34
N LEU A 88 5.44 12.57 5.85
CA LEU A 88 5.78 11.19 5.56
C LEU A 88 6.63 10.61 6.69
N ARG A 89 6.20 9.47 7.24
CA ARG A 89 6.86 8.85 8.39
C ARG A 89 7.05 7.36 8.22
N ARG A 90 8.30 6.90 8.31
CA ARG A 90 8.60 5.48 8.45
C ARG A 90 8.36 5.00 9.88
N VAL A 91 7.53 3.96 10.02
CA VAL A 91 7.14 3.35 11.30
C VAL A 91 7.37 1.84 11.27
N LYS A 92 7.57 1.23 12.45
CA LYS A 92 7.77 -0.23 12.54
C LYS A 92 6.50 -1.04 12.32
N ARG A 93 5.33 -0.44 12.58
CA ARG A 93 4.01 -1.08 12.48
C ARG A 93 3.00 -0.07 11.94
N LEU A 94 2.10 -0.56 11.10
CA LEU A 94 0.98 0.19 10.55
C LEU A 94 -0.28 -0.21 11.29
N PRO A 95 -0.72 0.53 12.33
CA PRO A 95 -1.86 0.10 13.14
C PRO A 95 -3.17 0.06 12.34
N GLY A 96 -3.32 0.86 11.28
CA GLY A 96 -4.51 0.81 10.43
C GLY A 96 -4.59 -0.43 9.53
N ILE A 97 -3.49 -1.17 9.38
CA ILE A 97 -3.40 -2.36 8.51
C ILE A 97 -3.04 -3.62 9.34
N GLY A 98 -2.63 -3.45 10.59
CA GLY A 98 -2.06 -4.51 11.41
C GLY A 98 -3.01 -5.70 11.62
N GLU A 99 -4.26 -5.46 11.99
CA GLU A 99 -5.25 -6.55 12.18
C GLU A 99 -5.50 -7.31 10.88
N PHE A 100 -5.70 -6.59 9.77
CA PHE A 100 -5.89 -7.19 8.45
C PHE A 100 -4.71 -8.10 8.05
N LEU A 101 -3.46 -7.70 8.33
CA LEU A 101 -2.28 -8.53 8.05
C LEU A 101 -2.25 -9.81 8.89
N GLU A 102 -2.67 -9.74 10.15
CA GLU A 102 -2.70 -10.92 11.02
C GLU A 102 -3.81 -11.89 10.59
N GLU A 103 -4.96 -11.38 10.15
CA GLU A 103 -6.02 -12.19 9.56
C GLU A 103 -5.56 -12.88 8.27
N MET A 104 -4.87 -12.16 7.38
CA MET A 104 -4.30 -12.74 6.15
C MET A 104 -3.22 -13.80 6.42
N LYS A 105 -2.45 -13.69 7.51
CA LYS A 105 -1.47 -14.71 7.90
C LYS A 105 -2.13 -15.93 8.56
N GLY A 106 -3.23 -15.72 9.27
CA GLY A 106 -3.99 -16.78 9.94
C GLY A 106 -4.88 -17.58 8.97
N GLY A 107 -5.34 -16.95 7.89
CA GLY A 107 -6.02 -17.58 6.77
C GLY A 107 -5.03 -17.89 5.64
N ILE A 108 -4.50 -19.11 5.63
CA ILE A 108 -3.67 -19.64 4.54
C ILE A 108 -4.34 -19.37 3.17
N LEU A 109 -3.67 -18.58 2.33
CA LEU A 109 -3.63 -18.79 0.88
C LEU A 109 -2.45 -19.71 0.56
#